data_AF-A0A8B7E2A5-F1
#
_entry.id   AF-A0A8B7E2A5-F1
#
_cell.length_a   1.000
_cell.length_b   1.000
_cell.length_c   1.000
_cell.angle_alpha   90.00
_cell.angle_beta   90.00
_cell.angle_gamma   90.00
#
_symmetry.space_group_name_H-M   'P 1'
#
loop_
_entity.id
_entity.type
_entity.pdbx_description
1 polymer ?
#
loop_
_entity_poly.entity_id
_entity_poly.type
_entity_poly.pdbx_seq_one_letter_code
_entity_poly.pdbx_strand_id
1 'polypeptide(L)'
;MFKLFIVLTLHLFGKLEAANSFKRRNIVLATNFDSSNSLGKLLVSDILSKLPLDKYRVSLYSTNGVFQQFFDFQSRACLLKVLSNKQPKQTSLTNALKQAMQEIEYSFNDEKNFFVIVTDTYLDESSVEFLKSIRRSNLNEGIYILQIGKVIQTYFRKEDGFNWISINSTTIINNLPFIQANRQLCSKNYKLQLDECSRRCDCVDGKLVNCRRVRREFSSMSREERDLYLNTFKEFSVNPKYIEIYEKFVMSHQKYFWSGIHEAKQFYPWHRSYILKFESLLRVIDCRVTLPFWNWAYFSNSVWESTPTHHMWDIYGGFGGDGAKNMGYCVTEGIFNLNNWKTSKFEDRKNVILETCRINQEESSESVKCIETASIPFLNKCLRRRFNGNVPNISSIIHVINNLLPNEFPSFERIVRNSWHNTIHKAIGGHMGTEYASYSPEFWSHHAMLDGLWFEWQKKCAKCVYSGYPGKSEYLIGSKQNRHDYINSLKLGECGIKVVYDSIFVTKISEQ
;
A
#
# COMPACT_ATOMS: atom_id res chain seq x y z
N MET A 1 -47.20 -10.95 3.70
CA MET A 1 -46.34 -10.00 2.95
C MET A 1 -45.16 -9.47 3.77
N PHE A 2 -45.34 -8.98 5.00
CA PHE A 2 -44.25 -8.41 5.83
C PHE A 2 -43.09 -9.37 6.17
N LYS A 3 -43.38 -10.66 6.43
CA LYS A 3 -42.33 -11.69 6.67
C LYS A 3 -41.54 -12.06 5.42
N LEU A 4 -42.14 -11.98 4.23
CA LEU A 4 -41.46 -12.27 2.96
C LEU A 4 -40.50 -11.13 2.59
N PHE A 5 -40.87 -9.88 2.94
CA PHE A 5 -40.03 -8.71 2.75
C PHE A 5 -38.77 -8.77 3.61
N ILE A 6 -38.88 -9.13 4.91
CA ILE A 6 -37.74 -9.25 5.84
C ILE A 6 -36.76 -10.37 5.43
N VAL A 7 -37.27 -11.50 4.92
CA VAL A 7 -36.42 -12.59 4.43
C VAL A 7 -35.73 -12.21 3.12
N LEU A 8 -36.38 -11.48 2.22
CA LEU A 8 -35.74 -10.96 1.01
C LEU A 8 -34.71 -9.86 1.32
N THR A 9 -34.95 -8.95 2.26
CA THR A 9 -33.93 -7.97 2.69
C THR A 9 -32.76 -8.66 3.38
N LEU A 10 -32.97 -9.64 4.25
CA LEU A 10 -31.86 -10.38 4.87
C LEU A 10 -31.08 -11.24 3.86
N HIS A 11 -31.73 -11.78 2.82
CA HIS A 11 -31.05 -12.47 1.72
C HIS A 11 -30.31 -11.52 0.77
N LEU A 12 -30.79 -10.29 0.59
CA LEU A 12 -30.12 -9.24 -0.19
C LEU A 12 -28.95 -8.63 0.58
N PHE A 13 -29.10 -8.36 1.89
CA PHE A 13 -28.01 -7.89 2.76
C PHE A 13 -26.94 -8.97 2.99
N GLY A 14 -27.34 -10.24 3.20
CA GLY A 14 -26.40 -11.36 3.31
C GLY A 14 -25.68 -11.73 2.00
N LYS A 15 -26.21 -11.33 0.83
CA LYS A 15 -25.52 -11.47 -0.47
C LYS A 15 -24.70 -10.24 -0.86
N LEU A 16 -24.97 -9.07 -0.28
CA LEU A 16 -24.15 -7.86 -0.44
C LEU A 16 -22.90 -7.88 0.46
N GLU A 17 -22.92 -8.60 1.59
CA GLU A 17 -21.73 -8.79 2.46
C GLU A 17 -20.72 -9.83 1.93
N ALA A 18 -21.00 -10.48 0.79
CA ALA A 18 -20.11 -11.46 0.16
C ALA A 18 -19.70 -11.11 -1.28
N ALA A 19 -20.00 -9.89 -1.74
CA ALA A 19 -19.55 -9.43 -3.04
C ALA A 19 -18.16 -8.76 -2.94
N ASN A 20 -17.12 -9.56 -3.22
CA ASN A 20 -15.81 -9.13 -3.72
C ASN A 20 -14.75 -8.59 -2.75
N SER A 21 -14.52 -9.23 -1.58
CA SER A 21 -13.11 -9.30 -1.12
C SER A 21 -12.39 -10.32 -2.02
N PHE A 22 -11.64 -9.85 -3.02
CA PHE A 22 -10.76 -10.72 -3.80
C PHE A 22 -9.59 -11.13 -2.90
N LYS A 23 -9.83 -12.05 -1.96
CA LYS A 23 -8.79 -12.61 -1.10
C LYS A 23 -7.78 -13.33 -1.97
N ARG A 24 -6.60 -12.73 -2.12
CA ARG A 24 -5.50 -13.33 -2.87
C ARG A 24 -4.91 -14.50 -2.09
N ARG A 25 -4.67 -15.60 -2.79
CA ARG A 25 -4.01 -16.80 -2.30
C ARG A 25 -2.50 -16.60 -2.23
N ASN A 26 -1.81 -17.38 -1.40
CA ASN A 26 -0.38 -17.28 -1.27
C ASN A 26 0.33 -18.32 -2.15
N ILE A 27 1.41 -17.88 -2.80
CA ILE A 27 2.40 -18.74 -3.43
C ILE A 27 3.72 -18.49 -2.73
N VAL A 28 4.24 -19.53 -2.09
CA VAL A 28 5.56 -19.51 -1.47
C VAL A 28 6.52 -20.22 -2.41
N LEU A 29 7.44 -19.49 -3.01
CA LEU A 29 8.50 -20.03 -3.87
C LEU A 29 9.77 -20.23 -3.04
N ALA A 30 10.32 -21.44 -3.06
CA ALA A 30 11.62 -21.74 -2.49
C ALA A 30 12.59 -22.24 -3.58
N THR A 31 13.84 -21.79 -3.55
CA THR A 31 14.82 -22.17 -4.57
C THR A 31 16.27 -22.21 -4.08
N ASN A 32 17.15 -22.90 -4.79
CA ASN A 32 18.57 -23.10 -4.47
C ASN A 32 19.57 -22.48 -5.47
N PHE A 33 19.15 -21.56 -6.33
CA PHE A 33 20.06 -21.06 -7.38
C PHE A 33 21.34 -20.42 -6.80
N ASP A 34 22.47 -20.97 -7.19
CA ASP A 34 23.81 -20.60 -6.69
C ASP A 34 24.53 -19.59 -7.61
N SER A 35 23.99 -19.32 -8.82
CA SER A 35 24.61 -18.40 -9.80
C SER A 35 23.62 -17.50 -10.53
N SER A 36 24.11 -16.36 -11.03
CA SER A 36 23.34 -15.31 -11.69
C SER A 36 22.71 -15.71 -13.03
N ASN A 37 23.11 -16.85 -13.61
CA ASN A 37 22.74 -17.36 -14.94
C ASN A 37 22.11 -18.77 -14.94
N SER A 38 21.62 -19.28 -13.80
CA SER A 38 20.98 -20.62 -13.79
C SER A 38 19.65 -20.65 -14.56
N LEU A 39 19.37 -21.76 -15.23
CA LEU A 39 18.07 -22.01 -15.90
C LEU A 39 16.90 -21.84 -14.94
N GLY A 40 17.15 -22.09 -13.65
CA GLY A 40 16.13 -21.92 -12.63
C GLY A 40 15.79 -20.48 -12.30
N LYS A 41 16.73 -19.54 -12.37
CA LYS A 41 16.40 -18.12 -12.29
C LYS A 41 15.49 -17.68 -13.44
N LEU A 42 15.71 -18.21 -14.64
CA LEU A 42 14.83 -17.98 -15.79
C LEU A 42 13.45 -18.61 -15.56
N LEU A 43 13.38 -19.82 -14.98
CA LEU A 43 12.13 -20.49 -14.62
C LEU A 43 11.32 -19.71 -13.58
N VAL A 44 11.94 -19.26 -12.49
CA VAL A 44 11.26 -18.43 -11.49
C VAL A 44 10.82 -17.12 -12.11
N SER A 45 11.66 -16.48 -12.92
CA SER A 45 11.27 -15.28 -13.68
C SER A 45 10.05 -15.53 -14.57
N ASP A 46 10.00 -16.65 -15.30
CA ASP A 46 8.89 -17.02 -16.17
C ASP A 46 7.60 -17.28 -15.38
N ILE A 47 7.68 -18.02 -14.26
CA ILE A 47 6.56 -18.25 -13.32
C ILE A 47 6.01 -16.91 -12.85
N LEU A 48 6.87 -16.06 -12.26
CA LEU A 48 6.48 -14.73 -11.79
C LEU A 48 5.89 -13.87 -12.90
N SER A 49 6.34 -14.09 -14.15
CA SER A 49 5.84 -13.36 -15.30
C SER A 49 4.43 -13.77 -15.75
N LYS A 50 3.95 -14.93 -15.32
CA LYS A 50 2.65 -15.51 -15.71
C LYS A 50 1.66 -15.59 -14.55
N LEU A 51 2.07 -15.24 -13.34
CA LEU A 51 1.19 -15.23 -12.17
C LEU A 51 0.20 -14.06 -12.20
N PRO A 52 -1.12 -14.31 -12.07
CA PRO A 52 -2.13 -13.26 -11.96
C PRO A 52 -2.06 -12.60 -10.56
N LEU A 53 -1.57 -11.36 -10.50
CA LEU A 53 -1.31 -10.63 -9.25
C LEU A 53 -2.59 -10.23 -8.50
N ASP A 54 -3.74 -10.23 -9.18
CA ASP A 54 -5.08 -10.07 -8.62
C ASP A 54 -5.56 -11.30 -7.85
N LYS A 55 -4.96 -12.46 -8.09
CA LYS A 55 -5.31 -13.73 -7.45
C LYS A 55 -4.25 -14.23 -6.47
N TYR A 56 -2.98 -13.88 -6.71
CA TYR A 56 -1.87 -14.44 -5.94
C TYR A 56 -0.97 -13.37 -5.34
N ARG A 57 -0.50 -13.66 -4.13
CA ARG A 57 0.64 -13.02 -3.47
C ARG A 57 1.81 -13.97 -3.57
N VAL A 58 3.02 -13.43 -3.68
CA VAL A 58 4.21 -14.26 -3.84
C VAL A 58 5.24 -13.88 -2.80
N SER A 59 5.77 -14.88 -2.12
CA SER A 59 7.02 -14.79 -1.37
C SER A 59 8.07 -15.67 -2.04
N LEU A 60 9.32 -15.24 -1.96
CA LEU A 60 10.44 -15.91 -2.61
C LEU A 60 11.61 -16.03 -1.64
N TYR A 61 11.94 -17.28 -1.35
CA TYR A 61 13.05 -17.69 -0.48
C TYR A 61 14.09 -18.39 -1.34
N SER A 62 15.36 -18.09 -1.08
CA SER A 62 16.46 -18.78 -1.75
C SER A 62 17.60 -19.08 -0.78
N THR A 63 18.47 -20.00 -1.16
CA THR A 63 19.79 -20.24 -0.55
C THR A 63 20.62 -18.96 -0.35
N ASN A 64 20.32 -17.87 -1.07
CA ASN A 64 20.97 -16.57 -0.89
C ASN A 64 20.25 -15.62 0.11
N GLY A 65 19.27 -16.14 0.84
CA GLY A 65 18.46 -15.44 1.83
C GLY A 65 17.02 -15.18 1.38
N VAL A 66 16.31 -14.34 2.13
CA VAL A 66 14.94 -13.93 1.78
C VAL A 66 14.96 -12.88 0.68
N PHE A 67 14.37 -13.18 -0.47
CA PHE A 67 14.27 -12.26 -1.61
C PHE A 67 13.01 -11.40 -1.54
N GLN A 68 11.90 -11.99 -1.09
CA GLN A 68 10.65 -11.27 -0.84
C GLN A 68 9.78 -12.02 0.18
N GLN A 69 9.27 -11.30 1.18
CA GLN A 69 8.18 -11.77 2.04
C GLN A 69 6.85 -11.23 1.51
N PHE A 70 5.72 -11.83 1.91
CA PHE A 70 4.39 -11.36 1.50
C PHE A 70 4.15 -9.88 1.79
N PHE A 71 4.79 -9.37 2.84
CA PHE A 71 4.63 -8.01 3.36
C PHE A 71 5.69 -7.02 2.86
N ASP A 72 6.71 -7.49 2.14
CA ASP A 72 7.68 -6.64 1.45
C ASP A 72 7.25 -6.45 -0.02
N PHE A 73 5.97 -6.11 -0.25
CA PHE A 73 5.36 -6.09 -1.60
C PHE A 73 5.92 -4.96 -2.45
N GLN A 74 7.12 -5.21 -2.96
CA GLN A 74 7.67 -4.58 -4.12
C GLN A 74 6.94 -5.16 -5.34
N SER A 75 6.58 -4.30 -6.29
CA SER A 75 5.89 -4.71 -7.53
C SER A 75 6.57 -5.92 -8.20
N ARG A 76 5.84 -6.71 -9.00
CA ARG A 76 6.43 -7.81 -9.81
C ARG A 76 7.73 -7.42 -10.53
N ALA A 77 7.80 -6.21 -11.08
CA ALA A 77 9.01 -5.68 -11.71
C ALA A 77 10.21 -5.61 -10.76
N CYS A 78 9.95 -5.36 -9.48
CA CYS A 78 10.98 -5.35 -8.47
C CYS A 78 11.46 -6.73 -8.06
N LEU A 79 10.56 -7.70 -7.86
CA LEU A 79 10.98 -9.07 -7.57
C LEU A 79 11.92 -9.59 -8.67
N LEU A 80 11.57 -9.32 -9.94
CA LEU A 80 12.41 -9.63 -11.09
C LEU A 80 13.75 -8.89 -11.07
N LYS A 81 13.78 -7.62 -10.63
CA LYS A 81 15.01 -6.82 -10.51
C LYS A 81 15.91 -7.23 -9.33
N VAL A 82 15.32 -7.58 -8.19
CA VAL A 82 16.06 -8.10 -7.02
C VAL A 82 16.68 -9.46 -7.40
N LEU A 83 15.94 -10.29 -8.12
CA LEU A 83 16.46 -11.53 -8.70
C LEU A 83 17.61 -11.30 -9.67
N SER A 84 17.59 -10.22 -10.46
CA SER A 84 18.67 -9.93 -11.41
C SER A 84 19.97 -9.47 -10.73
N ASN A 85 19.89 -8.80 -9.57
CA ASN A 85 20.99 -7.97 -9.05
C ASN A 85 21.68 -8.48 -7.76
N LYS A 86 21.10 -9.43 -7.01
CA LYS A 86 21.73 -9.91 -5.76
C LYS A 86 22.86 -10.91 -6.04
N GLN A 87 24.01 -10.67 -5.39
CA GLN A 87 25.15 -11.59 -5.29
C GLN A 87 24.89 -12.66 -4.22
N PRO A 88 25.47 -13.87 -4.34
CA PRO A 88 25.19 -14.97 -3.43
C PRO A 88 25.64 -14.71 -1.98
N LYS A 89 24.84 -15.19 -1.03
CA LYS A 89 25.29 -15.45 0.36
C LYS A 89 25.00 -16.93 0.60
N GLN A 90 26.03 -17.77 0.69
CA GLN A 90 25.84 -19.21 0.89
C GLN A 90 25.02 -19.50 2.16
N THR A 91 23.78 -19.94 1.98
CA THR A 91 22.99 -20.64 3.00
C THR A 91 22.40 -21.92 2.39
N SER A 92 22.16 -22.96 3.21
CA SER A 92 21.64 -24.24 2.72
C SER A 92 20.19 -24.12 2.25
N LEU A 93 19.79 -24.95 1.28
CA LEU A 93 18.40 -25.01 0.79
C LEU A 93 17.43 -25.34 1.93
N THR A 94 17.85 -26.18 2.87
CA THR A 94 17.09 -26.49 4.09
C THR A 94 16.68 -25.23 4.86
N ASN A 95 17.55 -24.22 4.95
CA ASN A 95 17.24 -22.97 5.64
C ASN A 95 16.20 -22.14 4.87
N ALA A 96 16.31 -22.08 3.54
CA ALA A 96 15.31 -21.42 2.70
C ALA A 96 13.94 -22.11 2.81
N LEU A 97 13.92 -23.45 2.83
CA LEU A 97 12.71 -24.25 3.02
C LEU A 97 12.12 -24.03 4.43
N LYS A 98 12.94 -23.95 5.48
CA LYS A 98 12.52 -23.62 6.86
C LYS A 98 11.86 -22.25 6.96
N GLN A 99 12.48 -21.23 6.37
CA GLN A 99 11.92 -19.88 6.36
C GLN A 99 10.61 -19.81 5.56
N ALA A 100 10.58 -20.47 4.40
CA ALA A 100 9.38 -20.58 3.59
C ALA A 100 8.23 -21.27 4.36
N MET A 101 8.54 -22.34 5.11
CA MET A 101 7.57 -23.04 5.95
C MET A 101 7.01 -22.20 7.08
N GLN A 102 7.83 -21.43 7.78
CA GLN A 102 7.34 -20.54 8.83
C GLN A 102 6.25 -19.61 8.27
N GLU A 103 6.47 -19.07 7.08
CA GLU A 103 5.50 -18.20 6.40
C GLU A 103 4.25 -18.94 5.90
N ILE A 104 4.37 -20.23 5.58
CA ILE A 104 3.24 -21.12 5.35
C ILE A 104 2.42 -21.28 6.64
N GLU A 105 3.04 -21.66 7.75
CA GLU A 105 2.35 -21.86 9.04
C GLU A 105 1.59 -20.61 9.50
N TYR A 106 2.16 -19.41 9.29
CA TYR A 106 1.47 -18.15 9.55
C TYR A 106 0.33 -17.82 8.57
N SER A 107 0.31 -18.41 7.37
CA SER A 107 -0.57 -17.99 6.27
C SER A 107 -1.66 -19.00 5.85
N PHE A 108 -1.63 -20.23 6.37
CA PHE A 108 -2.53 -21.33 5.99
C PHE A 108 -3.93 -21.34 6.61
N ASN A 109 -4.38 -20.24 7.21
CA ASN A 109 -5.80 -20.08 7.58
C ASN A 109 -6.73 -19.77 6.37
N ASP A 110 -6.19 -19.66 5.15
CA ASP A 110 -6.97 -19.48 3.90
C ASP A 110 -6.94 -20.76 3.04
N GLU A 111 -8.08 -21.15 2.45
CA GLU A 111 -8.39 -22.50 1.97
C GLU A 111 -7.48 -23.10 0.86
N LYS A 112 -6.63 -22.33 0.15
CA LYS A 112 -5.71 -22.87 -0.90
C LYS A 112 -4.45 -22.02 -1.10
N ASN A 113 -3.32 -22.43 -0.52
CA ASN A 113 -1.99 -21.85 -0.76
C ASN A 113 -1.08 -22.85 -1.50
N PHE A 114 -0.13 -22.35 -2.29
CA PHE A 114 0.83 -23.18 -3.04
C PHE A 114 2.25 -23.03 -2.47
N PHE A 115 2.93 -24.16 -2.29
CA PHE A 115 4.35 -24.20 -1.98
C PHE A 115 5.10 -24.78 -3.18
N VAL A 116 5.93 -23.96 -3.81
CA VAL A 116 6.58 -24.29 -5.08
C VAL A 116 8.08 -24.29 -4.89
N ILE A 117 8.70 -25.45 -5.05
CA ILE A 117 10.14 -25.62 -4.92
C ILE A 117 10.73 -25.70 -6.31
N VAL A 118 11.67 -24.82 -6.62
CA VAL A 118 12.36 -24.81 -7.90
C VAL A 118 13.84 -25.11 -7.67
N THR A 119 14.29 -26.25 -8.19
CA THR A 119 15.66 -26.73 -7.96
C THR A 119 16.37 -27.14 -9.24
N ASP A 120 17.64 -26.75 -9.34
CA ASP A 120 18.60 -27.15 -10.40
C ASP A 120 19.67 -28.14 -9.91
N THR A 121 19.73 -28.42 -8.60
CA THR A 121 20.66 -29.36 -7.98
C THR A 121 19.93 -30.45 -7.19
N TYR A 122 20.69 -31.36 -6.60
CA TYR A 122 20.16 -32.39 -5.71
C TYR A 122 19.65 -31.78 -4.41
N LEU A 123 18.53 -32.28 -3.92
CA LEU A 123 18.11 -32.04 -2.55
C LEU A 123 19.02 -32.83 -1.62
N ASP A 124 19.67 -32.14 -0.68
CA ASP A 124 20.41 -32.80 0.40
C ASP A 124 19.44 -33.59 1.31
N GLU A 125 19.98 -34.56 2.05
CA GLU A 125 19.19 -35.45 2.92
C GLU A 125 18.36 -34.66 3.95
N SER A 126 18.91 -33.57 4.50
CA SER A 126 18.18 -32.72 5.46
C SER A 126 16.99 -32.02 4.80
N SER A 127 17.15 -31.53 3.57
CA SER A 127 16.04 -30.98 2.77
C SER A 127 14.99 -32.03 2.45
N VAL A 128 15.38 -33.27 2.15
CA VAL A 128 14.44 -34.39 1.90
C VAL A 128 13.64 -34.75 3.14
N GLU A 129 14.31 -34.94 4.29
CA GLU A 129 13.65 -35.23 5.56
C GLU A 129 12.69 -34.12 5.97
N PHE A 130 13.10 -32.87 5.77
CA PHE A 130 12.26 -31.71 6.02
C PHE A 130 11.00 -31.73 5.15
N LEU A 131 11.11 -31.97 3.84
CA LEU A 131 9.92 -32.08 2.98
C LEU A 131 8.99 -33.22 3.40
N LYS A 132 9.55 -34.37 3.81
CA LYS A 132 8.78 -35.48 4.37
C LYS A 132 8.06 -35.10 5.67
N SER A 133 8.63 -34.22 6.50
CA SER A 133 7.96 -33.73 7.72
C SER A 133 6.80 -32.79 7.39
N ILE A 134 6.93 -31.93 6.37
CA ILE A 134 5.83 -31.06 5.88
C ILE A 134 4.61 -31.87 5.50
N ARG A 135 4.82 -32.97 4.77
CA ARG A 135 3.71 -33.82 4.30
C ARG A 135 2.94 -34.50 5.43
N ARG A 136 3.54 -34.65 6.61
CA ARG A 136 2.82 -35.16 7.79
C ARG A 136 1.85 -34.12 8.37
N SER A 137 1.94 -32.86 7.95
CA SER A 137 0.92 -31.83 8.20
C SER A 137 -0.09 -31.80 7.04
N ASN A 138 -1.33 -31.34 7.27
CA ASN A 138 -2.48 -31.38 6.34
C ASN A 138 -2.33 -30.54 5.04
N LEU A 139 -1.17 -30.54 4.39
CA LEU A 139 -0.77 -29.68 3.27
C LEU A 139 -0.84 -30.38 1.89
N ASN A 140 -1.58 -31.48 1.79
CA ASN A 140 -1.42 -32.50 0.73
C ASN A 140 -1.65 -32.05 -0.73
N GLU A 141 -2.41 -30.99 -1.01
CA GLU A 141 -2.75 -30.58 -2.40
C GLU A 141 -1.93 -29.39 -2.93
N GLY A 142 -1.19 -28.68 -2.06
CA GLY A 142 -0.57 -27.39 -2.38
C GLY A 142 0.91 -27.42 -2.77
N ILE A 143 1.60 -28.57 -2.64
CA ILE A 143 3.06 -28.64 -2.79
C ILE A 143 3.46 -29.11 -4.19
N TYR A 144 4.27 -28.32 -4.89
CA TYR A 144 4.80 -28.57 -6.23
C TYR A 144 6.33 -28.54 -6.20
N ILE A 145 6.98 -29.57 -6.74
CA ILE A 145 8.44 -29.64 -6.86
C ILE A 145 8.80 -29.63 -8.34
N LEU A 146 9.40 -28.53 -8.78
CA LEU A 146 9.84 -28.28 -10.15
C LEU A 146 11.35 -28.55 -10.24
N GLN A 147 11.70 -29.75 -10.73
CA GLN A 147 13.09 -30.16 -10.90
C GLN A 147 13.56 -29.85 -12.32
N ILE A 148 14.65 -29.10 -12.44
CA ILE A 148 15.28 -28.80 -13.73
C ILE A 148 16.33 -29.87 -14.04
N GLY A 149 16.34 -30.37 -15.29
CA GLY A 149 17.34 -31.34 -15.75
C GLY A 149 16.99 -32.80 -15.47
N LYS A 150 18.00 -33.68 -15.40
CA LYS A 150 17.81 -35.14 -15.28
C LYS A 150 17.13 -35.49 -13.95
N VAL A 151 15.99 -36.18 -14.04
CA VAL A 151 15.19 -36.63 -12.91
C VAL A 151 15.97 -37.63 -12.08
N ILE A 152 16.08 -37.38 -10.77
CA ILE A 152 16.63 -38.36 -9.85
C ILE A 152 15.55 -38.68 -8.84
N GLN A 153 14.74 -39.66 -9.23
CA GLN A 153 13.59 -40.20 -8.51
C GLN A 153 13.99 -41.05 -7.28
N THR A 154 15.23 -40.99 -6.80
CA THR A 154 15.74 -41.97 -5.82
C THR A 154 15.32 -41.68 -4.37
N TYR A 155 15.00 -40.43 -4.01
CA TYR A 155 14.74 -40.05 -2.61
C TYR A 155 13.27 -40.12 -2.16
N PHE A 156 12.33 -40.12 -3.12
CA PHE A 156 10.90 -40.07 -2.86
C PHE A 156 10.16 -41.18 -3.62
N ARG A 157 9.29 -41.90 -2.92
CA ARG A 157 8.42 -42.91 -3.52
C ARG A 157 7.13 -42.27 -4.02
N LYS A 158 6.42 -42.92 -4.94
CA LYS A 158 5.11 -42.47 -5.45
C LYS A 158 4.09 -42.22 -4.33
N GLU A 159 4.25 -42.95 -3.22
CA GLU A 159 3.46 -42.91 -1.98
C GLU A 159 3.68 -41.61 -1.18
N ASP A 160 4.83 -40.95 -1.38
CA ASP A 160 5.14 -39.64 -0.81
C ASP A 160 4.36 -38.51 -1.50
N GLY A 161 3.52 -38.81 -2.51
CA GLY A 161 2.51 -37.99 -3.19
C GLY A 161 2.73 -36.48 -3.34
N PHE A 162 3.96 -36.03 -3.54
CA PHE A 162 4.28 -34.68 -3.98
C PHE A 162 3.94 -34.54 -5.47
N ASN A 163 3.50 -33.34 -5.89
CA ASN A 163 3.37 -33.04 -7.32
C ASN A 163 4.76 -32.77 -7.91
N TRP A 164 5.44 -33.85 -8.32
CA TRP A 164 6.78 -33.77 -8.91
C TRP A 164 6.71 -33.53 -10.41
N ILE A 165 7.37 -32.47 -10.88
CA ILE A 165 7.36 -32.07 -12.28
C ILE A 165 8.80 -31.87 -12.75
N SER A 166 9.22 -32.69 -13.71
CA SER A 166 10.49 -32.51 -14.41
C SER A 166 10.33 -31.43 -15.47
N ILE A 167 11.16 -30.39 -15.41
CA ILE A 167 11.15 -29.27 -16.34
C ILE A 167 12.32 -29.45 -17.33
N ASN A 168 11.97 -29.85 -18.56
CA ASN A 168 12.85 -29.86 -19.72
C ASN A 168 12.45 -28.80 -20.77
N SER A 169 11.29 -28.17 -20.60
CA SER A 169 10.69 -27.18 -21.52
C SER A 169 9.81 -26.19 -20.75
N THR A 170 9.68 -24.96 -21.26
CA THR A 170 8.80 -23.91 -20.69
C THR A 170 7.31 -24.21 -20.85
N THR A 171 6.92 -25.08 -21.79
CA THR A 171 5.50 -25.46 -21.99
C THR A 171 4.90 -26.15 -20.77
N ILE A 172 5.72 -26.87 -19.99
CA ILE A 172 5.28 -27.61 -18.80
C ILE A 172 4.77 -26.66 -17.71
N ILE A 173 5.37 -25.47 -17.60
CA ILE A 173 4.99 -24.45 -16.62
C ILE A 173 3.57 -23.94 -16.88
N ASN A 174 3.17 -23.86 -18.15
CA ASN A 174 1.84 -23.37 -18.52
C ASN A 174 0.70 -24.28 -18.03
N ASN A 175 1.00 -25.52 -17.65
CA ASN A 175 0.03 -26.49 -17.13
C ASN A 175 -0.09 -26.45 -15.59
N LEU A 176 0.70 -25.62 -14.90
CA LEU A 176 0.59 -25.48 -13.44
C LEU A 176 -0.76 -24.83 -13.07
N PRO A 177 -1.45 -25.29 -12.01
CA PRO A 177 -2.82 -24.86 -11.71
C PRO A 177 -2.94 -23.40 -11.24
N PHE A 178 -1.83 -22.76 -10.90
CA PHE A 178 -1.75 -21.35 -10.53
C PHE A 178 -1.26 -20.43 -11.66
N ILE A 179 -0.95 -20.99 -12.83
CA ILE A 179 -0.55 -20.24 -14.02
C ILE A 179 -1.76 -20.01 -14.91
N GLN A 180 -1.93 -18.78 -15.40
CA GLN A 180 -2.93 -18.47 -16.43
C GLN A 180 -2.22 -17.92 -17.66
N ALA A 181 -2.42 -18.57 -18.80
CA ALA A 181 -1.89 -18.09 -20.07
C ALA A 181 -2.52 -16.74 -20.45
N ASN A 182 -1.68 -15.74 -20.74
CA ASN A 182 -2.04 -14.51 -21.45
C ASN A 182 -3.15 -13.62 -20.86
N ARG A 183 -2.94 -13.08 -19.65
CA ARG A 183 -3.71 -11.90 -19.16
C ARG A 183 -3.11 -10.53 -19.50
N GLN A 184 -1.88 -10.48 -20.01
CA GLN A 184 -1.19 -9.21 -20.31
C GLN A 184 -1.35 -8.74 -21.76
N LEU A 185 -2.25 -9.35 -22.51
CA LEU A 185 -2.52 -8.95 -23.90
C LEU A 185 -3.41 -7.70 -23.93
N CYS A 186 -3.14 -6.83 -24.88
CA CYS A 186 -3.80 -5.53 -24.99
C CYS A 186 -4.16 -5.23 -26.46
N SER A 187 -5.29 -4.57 -26.71
CA SER A 187 -5.69 -4.16 -28.08
C SER A 187 -5.39 -2.69 -28.37
N LYS A 188 -4.75 -2.39 -29.50
CA LYS A 188 -4.41 -1.00 -29.90
C LYS A 188 -5.63 -0.07 -30.00
N ASN A 189 -6.85 -0.61 -30.10
CA ASN A 189 -8.08 0.17 -30.25
C ASN A 189 -8.55 0.88 -28.96
N TYR A 190 -7.99 0.55 -27.79
CA TYR A 190 -8.38 1.18 -26.52
C TYR A 190 -7.30 2.13 -26.01
N LYS A 191 -7.64 3.44 -25.90
CA LYS A 191 -6.75 4.52 -25.43
C LYS A 191 -6.27 4.36 -23.97
N LEU A 192 -6.98 3.58 -23.15
CA LEU A 192 -6.65 3.36 -21.74
C LEU A 192 -6.79 1.87 -21.42
N GLN A 193 -5.70 1.24 -20.97
CA GLN A 193 -5.75 -0.16 -20.55
C GLN A 193 -5.28 -0.32 -19.11
N LEU A 194 -6.07 -1.10 -18.39
CA LEU A 194 -5.82 -1.49 -17.02
C LEU A 194 -5.28 -2.91 -17.01
N ASP A 195 -4.25 -3.15 -16.20
CA ASP A 195 -3.85 -4.52 -15.88
C ASP A 195 -4.76 -5.14 -14.82
N GLU A 196 -4.46 -6.38 -14.44
CA GLU A 196 -5.23 -7.14 -13.43
C GLU A 196 -5.31 -6.44 -12.06
N CYS A 197 -4.38 -5.52 -11.77
CA CYS A 197 -4.29 -4.76 -10.53
C CYS A 197 -4.71 -3.30 -10.71
N SER A 198 -5.55 -3.02 -11.72
CA SER A 198 -6.09 -1.70 -12.05
C SER A 198 -5.01 -0.62 -12.27
N ARG A 199 -3.78 -1.01 -12.65
CA ARG A 199 -2.73 -0.05 -13.03
C ARG A 199 -2.94 0.39 -14.47
N ARG A 200 -2.72 1.67 -14.74
CA ARG A 200 -2.76 2.22 -16.10
C ARG A 200 -1.48 1.88 -16.85
N CYS A 201 -1.59 1.14 -17.95
CA CYS A 201 -0.46 0.69 -18.77
C CYS A 201 -0.53 1.24 -20.20
N ASP A 202 0.63 1.31 -20.85
CA ASP A 202 0.73 1.54 -22.30
C ASP A 202 0.59 0.21 -23.04
N CYS A 203 -0.07 0.20 -24.19
CA CYS A 203 -0.17 -0.99 -25.04
C CYS A 203 0.86 -0.91 -26.18
N VAL A 204 1.90 -1.75 -26.10
CA VAL A 204 2.97 -1.82 -27.12
C VAL A 204 3.04 -3.26 -27.64
N ASP A 205 2.86 -3.44 -28.94
CA ASP A 205 2.88 -4.74 -29.62
C ASP A 205 2.01 -5.82 -28.96
N GLY A 206 0.80 -5.40 -28.58
CA GLY A 206 -0.18 -6.27 -27.94
C GLY A 206 0.15 -6.64 -26.49
N LYS A 207 1.15 -5.99 -25.86
CA LYS A 207 1.51 -6.20 -24.45
C LYS A 207 1.36 -4.94 -23.61
N LEU A 208 0.88 -5.11 -22.38
CA LEU A 208 0.85 -4.04 -21.38
C LEU A 208 2.27 -3.76 -20.86
N VAL A 209 2.74 -2.53 -21.04
CA VAL A 209 4.04 -2.03 -20.56
C VAL A 209 3.88 -0.72 -19.79
N ASN A 210 4.94 -0.25 -19.12
CA ASN A 210 4.93 1.06 -18.42
C ASN A 210 3.78 1.29 -17.43
N CYS A 211 3.26 0.21 -16.82
CA CYS A 211 2.16 0.27 -15.87
C CYS A 211 2.45 1.19 -14.68
N ARG A 212 1.51 2.09 -14.38
CA ARG A 212 1.59 3.06 -13.30
C ARG A 212 0.35 3.02 -12.43
N ARG A 213 0.53 3.23 -11.12
CA ARG A 213 -0.58 3.42 -10.17
C ARG A 213 -1.09 4.84 -10.33
N VAL A 214 -2.40 5.02 -10.39
CA VAL A 214 -3.03 6.34 -10.51
C VAL A 214 -3.74 6.64 -9.20
N ARG A 215 -3.26 7.64 -8.46
CA ARG A 215 -3.97 8.16 -7.28
C ARG A 215 -5.06 9.11 -7.76
N ARG A 216 -6.29 8.84 -7.34
CA ARG A 216 -7.49 9.57 -7.75
C ARG A 216 -7.95 10.51 -6.66
N GLU A 217 -8.62 11.58 -7.06
CA GLU A 217 -9.28 12.48 -6.11
C GLU A 217 -10.46 11.72 -5.48
N PHE A 218 -10.57 11.76 -4.16
CA PHE A 218 -11.52 10.91 -3.43
C PHE A 218 -12.98 11.09 -3.89
N SER A 219 -13.43 12.33 -4.09
CA SER A 219 -14.80 12.61 -4.54
C SER A 219 -15.08 12.23 -5.99
N SER A 220 -14.03 12.13 -6.82
CA SER A 220 -14.11 11.65 -8.20
C SER A 220 -14.16 10.12 -8.32
N MET A 221 -13.91 9.39 -7.23
CA MET A 221 -13.98 7.94 -7.21
C MET A 221 -15.43 7.46 -7.19
N SER A 222 -15.67 6.36 -7.91
CA SER A 222 -16.92 5.62 -7.79
C SER A 222 -17.14 5.09 -6.37
N ARG A 223 -18.38 4.70 -6.05
CA ARG A 223 -18.70 4.13 -4.74
C ARG A 223 -17.88 2.85 -4.49
N GLU A 224 -17.74 2.02 -5.52
CA GLU A 224 -17.00 0.77 -5.49
C GLU A 224 -15.51 0.99 -5.23
N GLU A 225 -14.91 2.02 -5.84
CA GLU A 225 -13.52 2.38 -5.60
C GLU A 225 -13.29 2.89 -4.17
N ARG A 226 -14.22 3.70 -3.64
CA ARG A 226 -14.16 4.18 -2.25
C ARG A 226 -14.31 3.02 -1.27
N ASP A 227 -15.30 2.15 -1.47
CA ASP A 227 -15.53 0.97 -0.63
C ASP A 227 -14.33 0.03 -0.67
N LEU A 228 -13.73 -0.19 -1.85
CA LEU A 228 -12.50 -1.00 -1.99
C LEU A 228 -11.38 -0.45 -1.09
N TYR A 229 -11.13 0.85 -1.12
CA TYR A 229 -10.10 1.48 -0.30
C TYR A 229 -10.43 1.43 1.20
N LEU A 230 -11.63 1.86 1.59
CA LEU A 230 -12.07 1.94 2.99
C LEU A 230 -12.11 0.55 3.66
N ASN A 231 -12.65 -0.46 2.97
CA ASN A 231 -12.71 -1.82 3.49
C ASN A 231 -11.31 -2.46 3.57
N THR A 232 -10.44 -2.22 2.58
CA THR A 232 -9.07 -2.73 2.62
C THR A 232 -8.26 -2.09 3.74
N PHE A 233 -8.41 -0.77 3.95
CA PHE A 233 -7.82 -0.08 5.09
C PHE A 233 -8.29 -0.71 6.40
N LYS A 234 -9.61 -0.84 6.57
CA LYS A 234 -10.20 -1.40 7.78
C LYS A 234 -9.68 -2.81 8.03
N GLU A 235 -9.68 -3.68 7.02
CA GLU A 235 -9.13 -5.03 7.12
C GLU A 235 -7.65 -5.01 7.55
N PHE A 236 -6.81 -4.17 6.94
CA PHE A 236 -5.40 -4.04 7.32
C PHE A 236 -5.22 -3.63 8.79
N SER A 237 -6.11 -2.77 9.29
CA SER A 237 -6.05 -2.19 10.63
C SER A 237 -6.77 -2.99 11.73
N VAL A 238 -7.45 -4.10 11.42
CA VAL A 238 -8.20 -4.87 12.43
C VAL A 238 -7.99 -6.38 12.32
N ASN A 239 -7.62 -6.89 11.15
CA ASN A 239 -7.44 -8.32 10.95
C ASN A 239 -6.18 -8.81 11.72
N PRO A 240 -6.29 -9.85 12.57
CA PRO A 240 -5.15 -10.42 13.31
C PRO A 240 -3.92 -10.75 12.44
N LYS A 241 -4.15 -11.08 11.16
CA LYS A 241 -3.07 -11.36 10.18
C LYS A 241 -2.20 -10.14 9.86
N TYR A 242 -2.74 -8.93 9.98
CA TYR A 242 -2.08 -7.69 9.53
C TYR A 242 -1.88 -6.66 10.64
N ILE A 243 -2.67 -6.75 11.72
CA ILE A 243 -2.72 -5.72 12.77
C ILE A 243 -1.35 -5.37 13.33
N GLU A 244 -0.47 -6.36 13.59
CA GLU A 244 0.85 -6.05 14.15
C GLU A 244 1.72 -5.24 13.19
N ILE A 245 1.57 -5.47 11.88
CA ILE A 245 2.29 -4.75 10.83
C ILE A 245 1.73 -3.34 10.75
N TYR A 246 0.40 -3.20 10.72
CA TYR A 246 -0.28 -1.90 10.75
C TYR A 246 0.18 -1.06 11.94
N GLU A 247 0.08 -1.61 13.15
CA GLU A 247 0.45 -0.97 14.42
C GLU A 247 1.90 -0.48 14.42
N LYS A 248 2.85 -1.35 14.03
CA LYS A 248 4.27 -0.96 13.93
C LYS A 248 4.52 0.11 12.87
N PHE A 249 3.77 0.04 11.76
CA PHE A 249 3.94 0.95 10.63
C PHE A 249 3.42 2.36 10.96
N VAL A 250 2.22 2.47 11.53
CA VAL A 250 1.67 3.77 11.95
C VAL A 250 2.50 4.38 13.08
N MET A 251 2.95 3.58 14.05
CA MET A 251 3.84 4.04 15.13
C MET A 251 5.16 4.64 14.63
N SER A 252 5.65 4.26 13.44
CA SER A 252 6.92 4.78 12.91
C SER A 252 6.90 6.30 12.70
N HIS A 253 5.77 6.88 12.28
CA HIS A 253 5.64 8.33 12.16
C HIS A 253 5.77 9.01 13.53
N GLN A 254 5.04 8.52 14.53
CA GLN A 254 5.14 9.01 15.91
C GLN A 254 6.59 8.93 16.42
N LYS A 255 7.25 7.79 16.20
CA LYS A 255 8.62 7.54 16.65
C LYS A 255 9.62 8.54 16.08
N TYR A 256 9.46 8.94 14.82
CA TYR A 256 10.40 9.81 14.11
C TYR A 256 9.90 11.26 13.98
N PHE A 257 8.76 11.60 14.59
CA PHE A 257 8.09 12.89 14.46
C PHE A 257 9.04 14.06 14.71
N TRP A 258 9.82 13.98 15.80
CA TRP A 258 10.80 14.98 16.23
C TRP A 258 12.22 14.73 15.73
N SER A 259 12.42 13.72 14.88
CA SER A 259 13.75 13.35 14.36
C SER A 259 14.09 14.02 13.02
N GLY A 260 13.23 14.94 12.55
CA GLY A 260 13.45 15.71 11.34
C GLY A 260 12.63 15.27 10.13
N ILE A 261 11.67 14.34 10.27
CA ILE A 261 10.80 13.92 9.14
C ILE A 261 9.90 15.06 8.64
N HIS A 262 9.71 16.10 9.45
CA HIS A 262 8.96 17.32 9.13
C HIS A 262 9.85 18.49 8.67
N GLU A 263 11.15 18.27 8.50
CA GLU A 263 12.09 19.28 8.00
C GLU A 263 12.26 19.18 6.49
N ALA A 264 12.58 20.32 5.86
CA ALA A 264 12.61 20.46 4.39
C ALA A 264 13.39 19.35 3.68
N LYS A 265 14.53 18.93 4.26
CA LYS A 265 15.40 17.89 3.69
C LYS A 265 14.77 16.50 3.65
N GLN A 266 13.80 16.20 4.49
CA GLN A 266 13.23 14.85 4.62
C GLN A 266 11.74 14.82 4.29
N PHE A 267 11.02 15.93 4.49
CA PHE A 267 9.57 16.00 4.39
C PHE A 267 9.00 15.28 3.16
N TYR A 268 9.29 15.77 1.96
CA TYR A 268 8.71 15.18 0.77
C TYR A 268 9.17 13.73 0.48
N PRO A 269 10.49 13.41 0.45
CA PRO A 269 10.92 12.04 0.18
C PRO A 269 10.47 11.03 1.25
N TRP A 270 10.48 11.42 2.53
CA TRP A 270 10.07 10.57 3.65
C TRP A 270 8.58 10.30 3.59
N HIS A 271 7.74 11.33 3.44
CA HIS A 271 6.30 11.15 3.34
C HIS A 271 5.89 10.43 2.05
N ARG A 272 6.53 10.70 0.90
CA ARG A 272 6.31 9.93 -0.35
C ARG A 272 6.63 8.45 -0.16
N SER A 273 7.76 8.13 0.48
CA SER A 273 8.11 6.75 0.84
C SER A 273 7.10 6.13 1.79
N TYR A 274 6.65 6.89 2.79
CA TYR A 274 5.71 6.44 3.81
C TYR A 274 4.35 6.09 3.22
N ILE A 275 3.74 6.99 2.44
CA ILE A 275 2.46 6.72 1.77
C ILE A 275 2.59 5.65 0.68
N LEU A 276 3.72 5.55 -0.02
CA LEU A 276 3.95 4.45 -0.99
C LEU A 276 4.02 3.09 -0.31
N LYS A 277 4.69 3.00 0.84
CA LYS A 277 4.77 1.76 1.63
C LYS A 277 3.40 1.39 2.18
N PHE A 278 2.64 2.34 2.72
CA PHE A 278 1.27 2.10 3.17
C PHE A 278 0.38 1.58 2.04
N GLU A 279 0.38 2.25 0.89
CA GLU A 279 -0.33 1.78 -0.31
C GLU A 279 0.10 0.36 -0.70
N SER A 280 1.39 0.06 -0.64
CA SER A 280 1.90 -1.26 -1.00
C SER A 280 1.48 -2.34 0.01
N LEU A 281 1.36 -1.99 1.30
CA LEU A 281 0.81 -2.86 2.35
C LEU A 281 -0.69 -3.11 2.16
N LEU A 282 -1.49 -2.09 1.83
CA LEU A 282 -2.90 -2.29 1.45
C LEU A 282 -3.02 -3.17 0.20
N ARG A 283 -2.11 -2.97 -0.76
CA ARG A 283 -2.02 -3.80 -1.97
C ARG A 283 -1.57 -5.23 -1.69
N VAL A 284 -1.12 -5.56 -0.46
CA VAL A 284 -0.99 -6.96 -0.01
C VAL A 284 -2.38 -7.59 0.10
N ILE A 285 -3.39 -6.86 0.55
CA ILE A 285 -4.75 -7.39 0.67
C ILE A 285 -5.38 -7.49 -0.72
N ASP A 286 -5.53 -6.35 -1.40
CA ASP A 286 -6.09 -6.25 -2.74
C ASP A 286 -5.21 -5.36 -3.63
N CYS A 287 -4.64 -5.93 -4.69
CA CYS A 287 -3.69 -5.22 -5.53
C CYS A 287 -4.31 -4.09 -6.36
N ARG A 288 -5.63 -3.94 -6.42
CA ARG A 288 -6.29 -2.86 -7.16
C ARG A 288 -6.30 -1.55 -6.37
N VAL A 289 -6.05 -1.60 -5.07
CA VAL A 289 -6.04 -0.42 -4.19
C VAL A 289 -4.93 0.57 -4.59
N THR A 290 -5.30 1.83 -4.66
CA THR A 290 -4.41 2.98 -4.76
C THR A 290 -4.84 4.00 -3.71
N LEU A 291 -3.90 4.74 -3.12
CA LEU A 291 -4.28 5.78 -2.17
C LEU A 291 -5.09 6.87 -2.89
N PRO A 292 -6.27 7.24 -2.39
CA PRO A 292 -6.92 8.48 -2.82
C PRO A 292 -6.14 9.68 -2.31
N PHE A 293 -6.29 10.82 -2.98
CA PHE A 293 -5.91 12.11 -2.41
C PHE A 293 -7.15 12.94 -2.09
N TRP A 294 -7.06 13.72 -1.02
CA TRP A 294 -8.11 14.66 -0.63
C TRP A 294 -7.79 16.04 -1.19
N ASN A 295 -8.54 16.49 -2.20
CA ASN A 295 -8.41 17.86 -2.69
C ASN A 295 -9.16 18.84 -1.77
N TRP A 296 -8.58 19.12 -0.60
CA TRP A 296 -9.15 20.05 0.39
C TRP A 296 -9.44 21.42 -0.21
N ALA A 297 -8.66 21.87 -1.20
CA ALA A 297 -8.83 23.17 -1.83
C ALA A 297 -10.07 23.28 -2.71
N TYR A 298 -10.51 22.17 -3.34
CA TYR A 298 -11.74 22.13 -4.12
C TYR A 298 -12.99 22.29 -3.24
N PHE A 299 -12.94 21.78 -2.01
CA PHE A 299 -14.03 21.85 -1.05
C PHE A 299 -13.89 22.97 -0.03
N SER A 300 -13.03 23.97 -0.25
CA SER A 300 -12.66 24.93 0.82
C SER A 300 -13.84 25.67 1.46
N ASN A 301 -14.93 25.91 0.70
CA ASN A 301 -16.12 26.60 1.19
C ASN A 301 -17.09 25.70 1.97
N SER A 302 -16.92 24.38 1.88
CA SER A 302 -17.81 23.36 2.45
C SER A 302 -16.99 22.19 3.06
N VAL A 303 -15.75 22.47 3.50
CA VAL A 303 -14.72 21.44 3.75
C VAL A 303 -15.07 20.50 4.89
N TRP A 304 -15.95 20.92 5.80
CA TRP A 304 -16.42 20.12 6.94
C TRP A 304 -17.82 19.56 6.74
N GLU A 305 -18.46 19.83 5.61
CA GLU A 305 -19.77 19.26 5.31
C GLU A 305 -19.64 17.76 5.04
N SER A 306 -20.60 17.00 5.56
CA SER A 306 -20.74 15.55 5.30
C SER A 306 -21.58 15.26 4.05
N THR A 307 -22.10 16.31 3.40
CA THR A 307 -22.90 16.27 2.16
C THR A 307 -22.22 17.12 1.08
N PRO A 308 -22.17 16.71 -0.20
CA PRO A 308 -22.89 15.58 -0.83
C PRO A 308 -22.20 14.21 -0.65
N THR A 309 -22.85 13.14 -1.15
CA THR A 309 -22.54 11.69 -1.05
C THR A 309 -21.18 11.22 -1.61
N HIS A 310 -20.22 12.12 -1.78
CA HIS A 310 -18.89 11.88 -2.33
C HIS A 310 -17.80 12.64 -1.57
N HIS A 311 -18.14 13.33 -0.47
CA HIS A 311 -17.13 14.00 0.35
C HIS A 311 -16.34 13.02 1.21
N MET A 312 -15.13 13.41 1.60
CA MET A 312 -14.25 12.58 2.43
C MET A 312 -14.87 12.24 3.80
N TRP A 313 -15.74 13.13 4.30
CA TRP A 313 -16.44 13.00 5.58
C TRP A 313 -17.81 12.33 5.48
N ASP A 314 -18.19 11.84 4.29
CA ASP A 314 -19.42 11.08 4.07
C ASP A 314 -19.48 9.88 5.05
N ILE A 315 -20.60 9.73 5.74
CA ILE A 315 -20.81 8.65 6.72
C ILE A 315 -21.10 7.30 6.04
N TYR A 316 -21.47 7.28 4.77
CA TYR A 316 -21.77 6.05 4.04
C TYR A 316 -20.61 5.57 3.18
N GLY A 317 -19.89 6.46 2.52
CA GLY A 317 -18.79 6.14 1.60
C GLY A 317 -17.51 6.95 1.85
N GLY A 318 -17.34 7.48 3.06
CA GLY A 318 -16.18 8.27 3.50
C GLY A 318 -15.57 7.77 4.81
N PHE A 319 -14.72 8.60 5.42
CA PHE A 319 -14.05 8.31 6.70
C PHE A 319 -14.90 8.62 7.94
N GLY A 320 -16.17 9.03 7.78
CA GLY A 320 -16.99 9.58 8.86
C GLY A 320 -16.66 11.04 9.19
N GLY A 321 -17.57 11.70 9.90
CA GLY A 321 -17.50 13.14 10.20
C GLY A 321 -16.70 13.52 11.45
N ASP A 322 -17.12 14.62 12.07
CA ASP A 322 -16.51 15.20 13.27
C ASP A 322 -16.71 14.33 14.53
N GLY A 323 -15.93 14.64 15.57
CA GLY A 323 -16.03 13.99 16.88
C GLY A 323 -17.12 14.59 17.77
N ALA A 324 -17.87 13.75 18.47
CA ALA A 324 -18.92 14.20 19.39
C ALA A 324 -18.31 14.70 20.72
N LYS A 325 -18.46 16.01 21.03
CA LYS A 325 -17.89 16.66 22.24
C LYS A 325 -18.28 15.95 23.55
N ASN A 326 -19.54 15.51 23.68
CA ASN A 326 -20.05 14.77 24.84
C ASN A 326 -19.49 13.33 24.95
N MET A 327 -18.83 12.83 23.92
CA MET A 327 -18.14 11.53 23.89
C MET A 327 -16.62 11.70 23.84
N GLY A 328 -16.08 12.81 24.36
CA GLY A 328 -14.63 13.07 24.34
C GLY A 328 -14.08 13.22 22.93
N TYR A 329 -14.90 13.77 22.01
CA TYR A 329 -14.60 13.98 20.60
C TYR A 329 -14.34 12.70 19.80
N CYS A 330 -14.88 11.56 20.25
CA CYS A 330 -14.89 10.33 19.45
C CYS A 330 -15.77 10.50 18.21
N VAL A 331 -15.34 9.97 17.07
CA VAL A 331 -16.16 9.83 15.87
C VAL A 331 -17.27 8.81 16.12
N THR A 332 -18.53 9.22 15.93
CA THR A 332 -19.71 8.41 16.25
C THR A 332 -20.36 7.74 15.04
N GLU A 333 -20.03 8.17 13.82
CA GLU A 333 -20.65 7.70 12.58
C GLU A 333 -19.61 7.31 11.52
N GLY A 334 -20.03 6.53 10.52
CA GLY A 334 -19.15 6.04 9.46
C GLY A 334 -18.36 4.77 9.82
N ILE A 335 -17.56 4.29 8.86
CA ILE A 335 -16.90 2.98 8.96
C ILE A 335 -15.84 2.89 10.06
N PHE A 336 -15.29 4.05 10.48
CA PHE A 336 -14.26 4.21 11.52
C PHE A 336 -14.79 4.78 12.84
N ASN A 337 -16.09 4.67 13.11
CA ASN A 337 -16.68 5.13 14.37
C ASN A 337 -16.24 4.29 15.59
N LEU A 338 -16.51 4.83 16.79
CA LEU A 338 -16.11 4.25 18.09
C LEU A 338 -16.56 2.79 18.33
N ASN A 339 -17.66 2.35 17.70
CA ASN A 339 -18.17 0.97 17.84
C ASN A 339 -17.54 0.03 16.81
N ASN A 340 -17.08 0.57 15.68
CA ASN A 340 -16.72 -0.19 14.49
C ASN A 340 -15.21 -0.28 14.26
N TRP A 341 -14.42 0.58 14.92
CA TRP A 341 -12.98 0.65 14.73
C TRP A 341 -12.28 1.28 15.95
N LYS A 342 -11.03 0.88 16.19
CA LYS A 342 -10.19 1.39 17.28
C LYS A 342 -8.86 1.87 16.72
N THR A 343 -8.36 2.95 17.30
CA THR A 343 -7.02 3.51 17.04
C THR A 343 -5.91 2.58 17.53
N SER A 344 -4.67 2.90 17.11
CA SER A 344 -3.49 2.08 17.37
C SER A 344 -3.26 1.84 18.87
N LYS A 345 -2.92 0.62 19.26
CA LYS A 345 -2.63 0.25 20.66
C LYS A 345 -1.42 0.96 21.25
N PHE A 346 -0.54 1.52 20.40
CA PHE A 346 0.64 2.26 20.87
C PHE A 346 0.31 3.66 21.41
N GLU A 347 -0.95 4.08 21.35
CA GLU A 347 -1.43 5.28 22.04
C GLU A 347 -1.57 5.08 23.57
N ASP A 348 -1.58 3.84 24.06
CA ASP A 348 -1.80 3.48 25.48
C ASP A 348 -0.62 3.79 26.43
N ARG A 349 0.10 4.91 26.28
CA ARG A 349 1.02 5.33 27.34
C ARG A 349 0.20 5.93 28.48
N LYS A 350 0.47 5.53 29.73
CA LYS A 350 -0.18 6.14 30.90
C LYS A 350 -0.02 7.67 30.83
N ASN A 351 -1.12 8.41 31.00
CA ASN A 351 -1.17 9.88 31.08
C ASN A 351 -0.92 10.65 29.77
N VAL A 352 -1.14 10.08 28.59
CA VAL A 352 -1.20 10.90 27.36
C VAL A 352 -2.49 11.72 27.36
N ILE A 353 -2.35 13.01 27.07
CA ILE A 353 -3.45 13.95 26.87
C ILE A 353 -3.40 14.38 25.40
N LEU A 354 -4.50 14.19 24.69
CA LEU A 354 -4.66 14.73 23.34
C LEU A 354 -5.05 16.19 23.47
N GLU A 355 -4.17 17.09 23.07
CA GLU A 355 -4.51 18.51 22.92
C GLU A 355 -5.09 18.74 21.52
N THR A 356 -6.40 18.95 21.44
CA THR A 356 -7.06 19.32 20.19
C THR A 356 -7.47 20.77 20.20
N CYS A 357 -7.29 21.43 19.05
CA CYS A 357 -7.37 22.87 18.90
C CYS A 357 -8.45 23.26 17.90
N ARG A 358 -9.28 24.24 18.25
CA ARG A 358 -10.05 25.03 17.28
C ARG A 358 -9.23 26.24 16.86
N ILE A 359 -8.94 26.33 15.57
CA ILE A 359 -8.15 27.43 14.98
C ILE A 359 -9.01 28.64 14.55
N ASN A 360 -8.42 29.82 14.44
CA ASN A 360 -9.13 30.99 13.88
C ASN A 360 -9.40 30.83 12.38
N GLN A 361 -10.60 31.17 11.93
CA GLN A 361 -10.98 31.14 10.50
C GLN A 361 -10.24 32.21 9.68
N GLU A 362 -9.78 33.30 10.29
CA GLU A 362 -9.29 34.49 9.58
C GLU A 362 -7.75 34.59 9.42
N GLU A 363 -6.96 33.75 10.09
CA GLU A 363 -5.50 33.92 10.08
C GLU A 363 -4.81 33.11 8.97
N SER A 364 -4.44 33.80 7.89
CA SER A 364 -3.51 33.34 6.85
C SER A 364 -2.03 33.41 7.26
N SER A 365 -1.72 33.52 8.57
CA SER A 365 -0.36 33.75 9.07
C SER A 365 0.40 32.43 9.33
N GLU A 366 1.74 32.48 9.27
CA GLU A 366 2.65 31.35 9.50
C GLU A 366 2.49 30.69 10.90
N SER A 367 1.74 31.30 11.82
CA SER A 367 1.46 30.77 13.16
C SER A 367 -0.03 30.60 13.42
N VAL A 368 -0.61 29.47 13.01
CA VAL A 368 -2.00 29.09 13.34
C VAL A 368 -2.18 29.05 14.87
N LYS A 369 -2.93 30.02 15.42
CA LYS A 369 -3.21 30.17 16.85
C LYS A 369 -4.52 29.45 17.23
N CYS A 370 -4.48 28.73 18.34
CA CYS A 370 -5.67 28.09 18.92
C CYS A 370 -6.58 29.12 19.58
N ILE A 371 -7.85 29.11 19.21
CA ILE A 371 -8.93 29.83 19.90
C ILE A 371 -9.39 29.02 21.11
N GLU A 372 -9.54 27.71 20.96
CA GLU A 372 -10.02 26.82 22.02
C GLU A 372 -9.24 25.51 22.03
N THR A 373 -8.55 25.21 23.13
CA THR A 373 -7.88 23.92 23.35
C THR A 373 -8.76 23.01 24.20
N ALA A 374 -8.76 21.72 23.90
CA ALA A 374 -9.34 20.70 24.75
C ALA A 374 -8.29 19.63 25.00
N SER A 375 -8.07 19.33 26.28
CA SER A 375 -7.20 18.27 26.77
C SER A 375 -8.06 17.04 27.01
N ILE A 376 -7.92 16.04 26.16
CA ILE A 376 -8.71 14.82 26.22
C ILE A 376 -7.80 13.71 26.75
N PRO A 377 -8.04 13.18 27.96
CA PRO A 377 -7.32 12.00 28.41
C PRO A 377 -7.59 10.86 27.42
N PHE A 378 -6.57 10.07 27.09
CA PHE A 378 -6.73 8.84 26.32
C PHE A 378 -7.42 7.76 27.15
N LEU A 379 -8.68 8.03 27.52
CA LEU A 379 -9.62 7.09 28.12
C LEU A 379 -10.52 6.65 26.97
N ASN A 380 -10.39 5.40 26.55
CA ASN A 380 -11.08 4.74 25.43
C ASN A 380 -10.47 4.98 24.03
N LYS A 381 -10.15 3.87 23.36
CA LYS A 381 -9.60 3.78 22.00
C LYS A 381 -10.67 4.09 20.96
N CYS A 382 -10.73 5.33 20.52
CA CYS A 382 -11.61 5.78 19.45
C CYS A 382 -10.88 6.80 18.59
N LEU A 383 -11.25 6.89 17.32
CA LEU A 383 -10.81 7.97 16.44
C LEU A 383 -11.33 9.29 16.96
N ARG A 384 -10.46 10.29 17.14
CA ARG A 384 -10.86 11.63 17.60
C ARG A 384 -10.63 12.67 16.52
N ARG A 385 -11.62 13.55 16.38
CA ARG A 385 -11.61 14.70 15.45
C ARG A 385 -12.26 15.90 16.11
N ARG A 386 -11.87 17.09 15.69
CA ARG A 386 -12.46 18.35 16.11
C ARG A 386 -12.34 19.35 14.97
N PHE A 387 -13.18 19.15 13.96
CA PHE A 387 -13.18 19.95 12.74
C PHE A 387 -13.36 21.44 13.07
N ASN A 388 -12.45 22.26 12.55
CA ASN A 388 -12.57 23.71 12.63
C ASN A 388 -11.58 24.41 11.69
N GLY A 389 -11.94 25.63 11.29
CA GLY A 389 -11.05 26.51 10.52
C GLY A 389 -11.13 26.32 9.03
N ASN A 390 -10.39 27.17 8.31
CA ASN A 390 -10.40 27.21 6.86
C ASN A 390 -9.21 26.44 6.29
N VAL A 391 -9.40 25.91 5.08
CA VAL A 391 -8.34 25.25 4.31
C VAL A 391 -7.94 26.14 3.13
N PRO A 392 -6.72 25.98 2.58
CA PRO A 392 -6.30 26.76 1.43
C PRO A 392 -7.28 26.56 0.27
N ASN A 393 -7.78 27.66 -0.29
CA ASN A 393 -8.70 27.61 -1.44
C ASN A 393 -7.95 27.27 -2.74
N ILE A 394 -8.71 26.93 -3.77
CA ILE A 394 -8.17 26.56 -5.08
C ILE A 394 -7.32 27.67 -5.71
N SER A 395 -7.70 28.95 -5.56
CA SER A 395 -6.94 30.09 -6.11
C SER A 395 -5.53 30.17 -5.53
N SER A 396 -5.36 29.88 -4.24
CA SER A 396 -4.06 29.79 -3.59
C SER A 396 -3.21 28.65 -4.16
N ILE A 397 -3.80 27.49 -4.44
CA ILE A 397 -3.11 26.37 -5.09
C ILE A 397 -2.64 26.78 -6.50
N ILE A 398 -3.52 27.35 -7.31
CA ILE A 398 -3.21 27.80 -8.68
C ILE A 398 -2.06 28.80 -8.65
N HIS A 399 -2.12 29.79 -7.76
CA HIS A 399 -1.08 30.80 -7.65
C HIS A 399 0.29 30.16 -7.37
N VAL A 400 0.38 29.28 -6.37
CA VAL A 400 1.62 28.62 -5.99
C VAL A 400 2.13 27.65 -7.07
N ILE A 401 1.23 26.87 -7.68
CA ILE A 401 1.61 25.86 -8.68
C ILE A 401 1.88 26.48 -10.05
N ASN A 402 1.16 27.51 -10.49
CA ASN A 402 1.34 28.06 -11.83
C ASN A 402 2.31 29.25 -11.86
N ASN A 403 2.26 30.14 -10.85
CA ASN A 403 2.95 31.42 -10.95
C ASN A 403 4.37 31.41 -10.37
N LEU A 404 4.68 30.54 -9.40
CA LEU A 404 6.04 30.42 -8.89
C LEU A 404 6.98 29.83 -9.95
N LEU A 405 8.14 30.46 -10.14
CA LEU A 405 9.17 30.04 -11.08
C LEU A 405 9.96 28.82 -10.54
N PRO A 406 10.54 27.99 -11.42
CA PRO A 406 11.33 26.81 -11.02
C PRO A 406 12.43 27.04 -9.96
N ASN A 407 13.05 28.22 -9.93
CA ASN A 407 14.07 28.60 -8.95
C ASN A 407 13.47 28.98 -7.58
N GLU A 408 12.16 29.15 -7.47
CA GLU A 408 11.43 29.50 -6.24
C GLU A 408 10.94 28.26 -5.48
N PHE A 409 11.58 27.10 -5.70
CA PHE A 409 11.27 25.88 -4.95
C PHE A 409 11.28 26.07 -3.42
N PRO A 410 12.22 26.84 -2.80
CA PRO A 410 12.16 27.08 -1.37
C PRO A 410 10.85 27.76 -0.90
N SER A 411 10.26 28.63 -1.71
CA SER A 411 8.97 29.27 -1.42
C SER A 411 7.83 28.26 -1.50
N PHE A 412 7.78 27.46 -2.58
CA PHE A 412 6.82 26.35 -2.72
C PHE A 412 6.91 25.37 -1.54
N GLU A 413 8.11 24.93 -1.23
CA GLU A 413 8.42 23.98 -0.15
C GLU A 413 7.91 24.50 1.20
N ARG A 414 8.25 25.75 1.54
CA ARG A 414 7.84 26.39 2.79
C ARG A 414 6.33 26.58 2.88
N ILE A 415 5.67 27.04 1.82
CA ILE A 415 4.22 27.24 1.80
C ILE A 415 3.50 25.91 2.04
N VAL A 416 3.86 24.87 1.29
CA VAL A 416 3.17 23.58 1.39
C VAL A 416 3.46 22.89 2.73
N ARG A 417 4.72 22.85 3.18
CA ARG A 417 5.11 22.14 4.42
C ARG A 417 4.76 22.90 5.70
N ASN A 418 5.01 24.20 5.76
CA ASN A 418 4.84 24.95 7.01
C ASN A 418 3.46 25.58 7.14
N SER A 419 2.83 26.00 6.03
CA SER A 419 1.49 26.57 6.06
C SER A 419 0.45 25.50 5.85
N TRP A 420 0.35 24.92 4.64
CA TRP A 420 -0.82 24.10 4.29
C TRP A 420 -0.86 22.76 5.03
N HIS A 421 0.24 22.01 5.06
CA HIS A 421 0.34 20.77 5.84
C HIS A 421 -0.05 20.97 7.31
N ASN A 422 0.54 21.96 7.98
CA ASN A 422 0.25 22.23 9.39
C ASN A 422 -1.18 22.73 9.61
N THR A 423 -1.71 23.56 8.70
CA THR A 423 -3.08 24.07 8.77
C THR A 423 -4.07 22.93 8.69
N ILE A 424 -3.93 22.01 7.73
CA ILE A 424 -4.87 20.89 7.57
C ILE A 424 -4.84 19.95 8.78
N HIS A 425 -3.66 19.58 9.28
CA HIS A 425 -3.54 18.76 10.50
C HIS A 425 -4.25 19.39 11.70
N LYS A 426 -4.03 20.69 11.93
CA LYS A 426 -4.69 21.44 13.01
C LYS A 426 -6.20 21.59 12.79
N ALA A 427 -6.63 21.78 11.55
CA ALA A 427 -8.02 22.03 11.20
C ALA A 427 -8.90 20.78 11.37
N ILE A 428 -8.34 19.59 11.14
CA ILE A 428 -9.02 18.32 11.47
C ILE A 428 -9.07 18.10 12.99
N GLY A 429 -8.00 18.51 13.69
CA GLY A 429 -7.89 18.34 15.13
C GLY A 429 -7.77 16.86 15.53
N GLY A 430 -8.08 16.57 16.80
CA GLY A 430 -7.91 15.23 17.37
C GLY A 430 -6.53 14.62 17.09
N HIS A 431 -6.49 13.36 16.65
CA HIS A 431 -5.24 12.66 16.34
C HIS A 431 -4.42 13.37 15.25
N MET A 432 -5.07 13.90 14.21
CA MET A 432 -4.41 14.63 13.11
C MET A 432 -3.65 15.87 13.58
N GLY A 433 -4.04 16.48 14.71
CA GLY A 433 -3.36 17.65 15.26
C GLY A 433 -2.06 17.36 16.02
N THR A 434 -1.61 16.11 16.10
CA THR A 434 -0.54 15.66 17.01
C THR A 434 0.46 14.71 16.33
N GLU A 435 1.46 14.22 17.06
CA GLU A 435 2.39 13.20 16.57
C GLU A 435 1.73 11.87 16.20
N TYR A 436 0.49 11.67 16.66
CA TYR A 436 -0.35 10.51 16.40
C TYR A 436 -1.13 10.61 15.07
N ALA A 437 -0.93 11.65 14.26
CA ALA A 437 -1.71 11.90 13.04
C ALA A 437 -1.83 10.68 12.11
N SER A 438 -0.75 9.91 11.93
CA SER A 438 -0.74 8.69 11.10
C SER A 438 -1.71 7.58 11.57
N TYR A 439 -2.27 7.69 12.77
CA TYR A 439 -3.24 6.74 13.29
C TYR A 439 -4.63 7.01 12.71
N SER A 440 -4.86 8.20 12.15
CA SER A 440 -6.10 8.58 11.49
C SER A 440 -6.16 8.08 10.03
N PRO A 441 -7.28 7.50 9.57
CA PRO A 441 -7.46 7.07 8.18
C PRO A 441 -7.29 8.17 7.12
N GLU A 442 -7.61 9.42 7.47
CA GLU A 442 -7.51 10.59 6.57
C GLU A 442 -6.07 11.09 6.34
N PHE A 443 -5.11 10.72 7.21
CA PHE A 443 -3.70 11.12 7.10
C PHE A 443 -3.13 10.82 5.73
N TRP A 444 -3.40 9.62 5.22
CA TRP A 444 -2.85 9.12 3.96
C TRP A 444 -3.37 9.90 2.75
N SER A 445 -4.63 10.32 2.80
CA SER A 445 -5.24 11.11 1.73
C SER A 445 -4.78 12.56 1.74
N HIS A 446 -4.57 13.13 2.93
CA HIS A 446 -3.95 14.44 3.09
C HIS A 446 -2.51 14.46 2.54
N HIS A 447 -1.68 13.50 2.94
CA HIS A 447 -0.29 13.41 2.46
C HIS A 447 -0.19 13.02 0.98
N ALA A 448 -1.14 12.28 0.44
CA ALA A 448 -1.24 12.06 -1.01
C ALA A 448 -1.53 13.37 -1.77
N MET A 449 -2.32 14.30 -1.20
CA MET A 449 -2.54 15.62 -1.81
C MET A 449 -1.25 16.45 -1.81
N LEU A 450 -0.54 16.51 -0.68
CA LEU A 450 0.75 17.22 -0.60
C LEU A 450 1.77 16.63 -1.58
N ASP A 451 1.81 15.30 -1.69
CA ASP A 451 2.70 14.61 -2.61
C ASP A 451 2.34 14.86 -4.08
N GLY A 452 1.06 14.98 -4.40
CA GLY A 452 0.58 15.40 -5.71
C GLY A 452 0.99 16.84 -6.06
N LEU A 453 0.97 17.77 -5.09
CA LEU A 453 1.39 19.16 -5.30
C LEU A 453 2.87 19.20 -5.70
N TRP A 454 3.69 18.40 -5.03
CA TRP A 454 5.09 18.24 -5.38
C TRP A 454 5.28 17.56 -6.73
N PHE A 455 4.47 16.54 -7.05
CA PHE A 455 4.50 15.92 -8.37
C PHE A 455 4.22 16.92 -9.50
N GLU A 456 3.25 17.83 -9.33
CA GLU A 456 2.98 18.89 -10.30
C GLU A 456 4.10 19.92 -10.38
N TRP A 457 4.70 20.30 -9.25
CA TRP A 457 5.91 21.12 -9.27
C TRP A 457 7.03 20.48 -10.10
N GLN A 458 7.29 19.18 -9.89
CA GLN A 458 8.34 18.44 -10.59
C GLN A 458 8.11 18.37 -12.11
N LYS A 459 6.86 18.49 -12.59
CA LYS A 459 6.53 18.50 -14.02
C LYS A 459 6.90 19.81 -14.73
N LYS A 460 7.12 20.91 -14.01
CA LYS A 460 7.49 22.22 -14.60
C LYS A 460 8.77 22.15 -15.44
N CYS A 461 9.74 21.33 -15.04
CA CYS A 461 11.03 21.21 -15.73
C CYS A 461 11.82 19.97 -15.31
N ALA A 462 12.75 19.50 -16.14
CA ALA A 462 13.59 18.34 -15.80
C ALA A 462 14.46 18.56 -14.55
N LYS A 463 14.97 19.78 -14.33
CA LYS A 463 15.74 20.14 -13.13
C LYS A 463 14.88 20.21 -11.86
N CYS A 464 13.59 20.49 -12.02
CA CYS A 464 12.61 20.66 -10.93
C CYS A 464 12.39 19.36 -10.15
N VAL A 465 12.61 18.21 -10.79
CA VAL A 465 12.50 16.88 -10.16
C VAL A 465 13.34 16.79 -8.90
N TYR A 466 14.55 17.34 -8.89
CA TYR A 466 15.51 17.24 -7.79
C TYR A 466 15.75 18.56 -7.05
N SER A 467 14.94 19.59 -7.31
CA SER A 467 15.05 20.88 -6.62
C SER A 467 14.96 20.72 -5.10
N GLY A 468 15.87 21.37 -4.37
CA GLY A 468 15.95 21.30 -2.90
C GLY A 468 16.53 20.00 -2.34
N TYR A 469 16.87 19.03 -3.19
CA TYR A 469 17.41 17.74 -2.78
C TYR A 469 18.73 17.38 -3.50
N PRO A 470 19.77 18.23 -3.39
CA PRO A 470 21.09 17.89 -3.92
C PRO A 470 21.70 16.73 -3.12
N GLY A 471 22.48 15.88 -3.80
CA GLY A 471 23.18 14.74 -3.17
C GLY A 471 22.44 13.41 -3.29
N LYS A 472 23.20 12.35 -3.61
CA LYS A 472 22.69 11.00 -3.89
C LYS A 472 22.87 10.01 -2.74
N SER A 473 23.43 10.42 -1.59
CA SER A 473 23.89 9.49 -0.54
C SER A 473 23.28 9.77 0.84
N GLU A 474 22.09 10.36 0.90
CA GLU A 474 21.37 10.57 2.16
C GLU A 474 20.29 9.50 2.34
N TYR A 475 20.12 9.00 3.57
CA TYR A 475 19.10 8.00 3.90
C TYR A 475 17.81 8.66 4.39
N LEU A 476 16.69 7.98 4.19
CA LEU A 476 15.44 8.32 4.87
C LEU A 476 15.58 8.04 6.37
N ILE A 477 15.13 8.98 7.21
CA ILE A 477 15.13 8.81 8.67
C ILE A 477 14.40 7.50 9.04
N GLY A 478 15.03 6.70 9.89
CA GLY A 478 14.47 5.42 10.34
C GLY A 478 14.54 4.29 9.30
N SER A 479 15.28 4.47 8.20
CA SER A 479 15.42 3.47 7.15
C SER A 479 16.85 3.34 6.62
N LYS A 480 17.13 2.22 5.96
CA LYS A 480 18.36 2.02 5.15
C LYS A 480 18.19 2.43 3.69
N GLN A 481 17.01 2.91 3.32
CA GLN A 481 16.69 3.29 1.95
C GLN A 481 17.22 4.70 1.64
N ASN A 482 17.75 4.85 0.44
CA ASN A 482 18.24 6.12 -0.03
C ASN A 482 17.08 7.09 -0.28
N ARG A 483 17.19 8.31 0.26
CA ARG A 483 16.22 9.39 0.06
C ARG A 483 16.02 9.70 -1.42
N HIS A 484 17.10 9.65 -2.21
CA HIS A 484 17.09 10.00 -3.62
C HIS A 484 16.16 9.09 -4.46
N ASP A 485 15.97 7.84 -4.03
CA ASP A 485 15.08 6.87 -4.69
C ASP A 485 13.59 7.19 -4.51
N TYR A 486 13.25 8.14 -3.62
CA TYR A 486 11.89 8.56 -3.35
C TYR A 486 11.62 10.00 -3.79
N ILE A 487 12.50 10.56 -4.62
CA ILE A 487 12.30 11.89 -5.19
C ILE A 487 11.43 11.85 -6.44
N ASN A 488 11.69 10.97 -7.39
CA ASN A 488 10.97 10.95 -8.66
C ASN A 488 9.78 9.97 -8.62
N SER A 489 8.55 10.49 -8.65
CA SER A 489 7.31 9.66 -8.62
C SER A 489 7.20 8.65 -9.76
N LEU A 490 7.93 8.85 -10.86
CA LEU A 490 8.00 7.94 -12.01
C LEU A 490 9.12 6.90 -11.88
N LYS A 491 9.86 6.88 -10.76
CA LYS A 491 10.96 5.95 -10.49
C LYS A 491 11.15 5.79 -8.97
N LEU A 492 10.13 5.29 -8.28
CA LEU A 492 10.14 5.17 -6.82
C LEU A 492 10.75 3.88 -6.31
N GLY A 493 11.58 4.02 -5.28
CA GLY A 493 12.34 2.96 -4.66
C GLY A 493 13.35 2.32 -5.62
N GLU A 494 14.04 1.31 -5.14
CA GLU A 494 14.96 0.49 -5.96
C GLU A 494 14.24 -0.18 -7.13
N CYS A 495 12.93 -0.33 -7.02
CA CYS A 495 12.03 -1.03 -7.92
C CYS A 495 11.56 -0.23 -9.14
N GLY A 496 11.68 1.10 -9.10
CA GLY A 496 11.12 1.97 -10.14
C GLY A 496 9.59 1.91 -10.22
N ILE A 497 8.90 1.86 -9.07
CA ILE A 497 7.43 1.96 -9.04
C ILE A 497 7.03 3.33 -9.60
N LYS A 498 6.02 3.34 -10.48
CA LYS A 498 5.48 4.57 -11.06
C LYS A 498 4.15 4.91 -10.40
N VAL A 499 4.07 6.07 -9.78
CA VAL A 499 2.84 6.64 -9.23
C VAL A 499 2.58 7.97 -9.92
N VAL A 500 1.35 8.16 -10.38
CA VAL A 500 0.88 9.41 -10.98
C VAL A 500 -0.43 9.82 -10.33
N TYR A 501 -0.78 11.09 -10.50
CA TYR A 501 -2.02 11.67 -10.01
C TYR A 501 -2.97 11.92 -11.18
N ASP A 502 -4.26 11.74 -10.96
CA ASP A 502 -5.29 12.05 -11.96
C ASP A 502 -5.27 13.54 -12.31
N SER A 503 -5.64 13.87 -13.54
CA SER A 503 -5.77 15.21 -14.12
C SER A 503 -6.63 16.18 -13.30
N ILE A 504 -7.57 15.68 -12.49
CA ILE A 504 -8.41 16.51 -11.60
C ILE A 504 -7.58 17.21 -10.50
N PHE A 505 -6.31 16.82 -10.33
CA PHE A 505 -5.39 17.39 -9.35
C PHE A 505 -5.17 18.91 -9.50
N VAL A 506 -5.12 19.44 -10.73
CA VAL A 506 -5.03 20.88 -11.02
C VAL A 506 -6.19 21.36 -11.91
N THR A 507 -6.77 20.48 -12.75
CA THR A 507 -7.65 20.86 -13.86
C THR A 507 -9.14 20.72 -13.56
N LYS A 508 -9.63 21.44 -12.56
CA LYS A 508 -11.02 21.96 -12.58
C LYS A 508 -11.04 23.49 -12.49
N ILE A 509 -10.16 24.13 -13.25
CA ILE A 509 -10.28 25.54 -13.66
C ILE A 509 -10.33 25.55 -15.18
N SER A 510 -11.54 25.37 -15.71
CA SER A 510 -11.99 25.83 -17.04
C SER A 510 -13.50 25.62 -17.26
N GLU A 511 -14.25 25.12 -16.25
CA GLU A 511 -15.72 24.89 -16.35
C GLU A 511 -16.55 25.54 -15.22
N GLN A 512 -15.99 26.56 -14.54
CA GLN A 512 -16.75 27.58 -13.82
C GLN A 512 -16.22 28.93 -14.29
#